data_AF-A0A497K5Q7-F1
#
_entry.id   AF-A0A497K5Q7-F1
#
_cell.length_a   1.000
_cell.length_b   1.000
_cell.length_c   1.000
_cell.angle_alpha   90.00
_cell.angle_beta   90.00
_cell.angle_gamma   90.00
#
_symmetry.space_group_name_H-M   'P 1'
#
loop_
_entity.id
_entity.type
_entity.pdbx_description
1 polymer ?
#
loop_
_entity_poly.entity_id
_entity_poly.type
_entity_poly.pdbx_seq_one_letter_code
_entity_poly.pdbx_strand_id
1 'polypeptide(L)' 'MKRGLEERLRLAKIVLSELNKQPLGRTELEKRTVKQCGTHATFEGIFRYLKKKGYLEKTERRHRAPYRITEKGRKFLEGL' A
#
# COMPACT_ATOMS: atom_id res chain seq x y z
N MET A 1 20.57 1.63 -14.64
CA MET A 1 19.29 0.99 -14.20
C MET A 1 18.90 1.52 -12.82
N LYS A 2 18.09 2.59 -12.73
CA LYS A 2 17.60 3.18 -11.45
C LYS A 2 16.07 3.35 -11.38
N ARG A 3 15.35 3.13 -12.49
CA ARG A 3 13.91 3.42 -12.61
C ARG A 3 12.99 2.60 -11.69
N GLY A 4 13.37 1.37 -11.35
CA GLY A 4 12.47 0.46 -10.59
C GLY A 4 12.35 0.77 -9.09
N LEU A 5 13.36 1.38 -8.47
CA LEU A 5 13.39 1.61 -7.02
C LEU A 5 12.60 2.87 -6.67
N GLU A 6 12.83 3.96 -7.39
CA GLU A 6 12.08 5.22 -7.26
C GLU A 6 10.59 5.01 -7.55
N GLU A 7 10.26 4.25 -8.61
CA GLU A 7 8.87 3.91 -8.92
C GLU A 7 8.24 3.10 -7.79
N ARG A 8 8.94 2.08 -7.28
CA ARG A 8 8.42 1.26 -6.17
C ARG A 8 8.22 2.06 -4.88
N LEU A 9 9.09 3.04 -4.59
CA LEU A 9 8.93 3.96 -3.46
C LEU A 9 7.73 4.89 -3.67
N ARG A 10 7.53 5.41 -4.89
CA ARG A 10 6.36 6.21 -5.27
C ARG A 10 5.05 5.42 -5.10
N LEU A 11 5.03 4.17 -5.56
CA LEU A 11 3.90 3.26 -5.38
C LEU A 11 3.62 2.99 -3.89
N ALA A 12 4.68 2.74 -3.11
CA ALA A 12 4.57 2.52 -1.67
C ALA A 12 3.96 3.74 -0.99
N LYS A 13 4.44 4.94 -1.32
CA LYS A 13 3.96 6.21 -0.79
C LYS A 13 2.48 6.41 -1.05
N ILE A 14 2.02 6.12 -2.26
CA ILE A 14 0.61 6.25 -2.65
C ILE A 14 -0.28 5.30 -1.82
N VAL A 15 0.08 4.01 -1.79
CA VAL A 15 -0.70 3.00 -1.06
C VAL A 15 -0.77 3.33 0.43
N LEU A 16 0.36 3.69 1.03
CA LEU A 16 0.44 4.05 2.44
C LEU A 16 -0.29 5.36 2.75
N SER A 17 -0.24 6.36 1.86
CA SER A 17 -0.96 7.63 2.03
C SER A 17 -2.46 7.44 2.01
N GLU A 18 -2.99 6.62 1.09
CA GLU A 18 -4.41 6.30 1.05
C GLU A 18 -4.87 5.57 2.32
N LEU A 19 -4.06 4.63 2.82
CA LEU A 19 -4.34 3.92 4.07
C LEU A 19 -4.13 4.75 5.34
N ASN A 20 -3.32 5.82 5.27
CA ASN A 20 -3.14 6.76 6.37
C ASN A 20 -4.35 7.69 6.52
N LYS A 21 -5.04 8.02 5.41
CA LYS A 21 -6.30 8.79 5.46
C LYS A 21 -7.42 7.98 6.09
N GLN A 22 -7.59 6.72 5.67
CA GLN A 22 -8.62 5.84 6.19
C GLN A 22 -8.28 4.36 5.93
N PRO A 23 -8.78 3.43 6.75
CA PRO A 23 -8.73 2.01 6.43
C PRO A 23 -9.50 1.71 5.14
N LEU A 24 -8.90 0.94 4.22
CA LEU A 24 -9.51 0.60 2.93
C LEU A 24 -9.49 -0.91 2.68
N GLY A 25 -10.57 -1.42 2.10
CA GLY A 25 -10.61 -2.78 1.55
C GLY A 25 -9.65 -2.93 0.37
N ARG A 26 -9.21 -4.17 0.10
CA ARG A 26 -8.26 -4.46 -1.00
C ARG A 26 -8.75 -3.91 -2.34
N THR A 27 -10.00 -4.16 -2.69
CA THR A 27 -10.59 -3.73 -3.97
C THR A 27 -10.63 -2.20 -4.11
N GLU A 28 -10.97 -1.50 -3.03
CA GLU A 28 -11.03 -0.03 -3.04
C GLU A 28 -9.62 0.57 -3.13
N LEU A 29 -8.69 0.03 -2.35
CA LEU A 29 -7.28 0.41 -2.38
C LEU A 29 -6.67 0.18 -3.77
N GLU A 30 -6.99 -0.95 -4.40
CA GLU A 30 -6.57 -1.28 -5.75
C GLU A 30 -7.10 -0.26 -6.75
N LYS A 31 -8.41 0.00 -6.77
CA LYS A 31 -9.02 0.98 -7.69
C LYS A 31 -8.35 2.35 -7.58
N ARG A 32 -8.10 2.82 -6.36
CA ARG A 32 -7.45 4.12 -6.11
C ARG A 32 -6.00 4.14 -6.54
N THR A 33 -5.25 3.06 -6.27
CA THR A 33 -3.84 2.97 -6.63
C THR A 33 -3.66 2.82 -8.14
N VAL A 34 -4.44 1.95 -8.79
CA VAL A 34 -4.44 1.72 -10.25
C VAL A 34 -4.72 3.04 -10.98
N LYS A 35 -5.67 3.85 -10.52
CA LYS A 35 -5.95 5.18 -11.08
C LYS A 35 -4.74 6.13 -11.04
N GLN A 36 -3.85 5.99 -10.06
CA GLN A 36 -2.67 6.85 -9.91
C GLN A 36 -1.39 6.26 -10.52
N CYS A 37 -1.30 4.94 -10.63
CA CYS A 37 -0.05 4.22 -10.84
C CYS A 37 -0.06 3.23 -12.01
N GLY A 38 -1.18 3.13 -12.73
CA GLY A 38 -1.29 2.28 -13.91
C GLY A 38 -1.95 0.94 -13.62
N THR A 39 -1.19 -0.16 -13.60
CA THR A 39 -1.76 -1.51 -13.76
C THR A 39 -1.97 -2.28 -12.45
N HIS A 40 -2.90 -3.24 -12.49
CA HIS A 40 -3.18 -4.19 -11.39
C HIS A 40 -1.92 -4.95 -10.94
N ALA A 41 -1.05 -5.34 -11.89
CA ALA A 41 0.16 -6.10 -11.59
C ALA A 41 1.15 -5.35 -10.68
N THR A 42 1.32 -4.04 -10.91
CA THR A 42 2.18 -3.20 -10.07
C THR A 42 1.59 -3.02 -8.68
N PHE A 43 0.28 -2.84 -8.58
CA PHE A 43 -0.42 -2.80 -7.29
C PHE A 43 -0.22 -4.09 -6.51
N GLU A 44 -0.43 -5.26 -7.13
CA GLU A 44 -0.23 -6.55 -6.48
C GLU A 44 1.20 -6.75 -5.99
N GLY A 45 2.19 -6.35 -6.80
CA GLY A 45 3.60 -6.41 -6.44
C GLY A 45 3.92 -5.56 -5.20
N ILE A 46 3.48 -4.29 -5.20
CA ILE A 46 3.77 -3.39 -4.07
C ILE A 46 2.96 -3.77 -2.83
N PHE A 47 1.69 -4.15 -2.99
CA PHE A 47 0.82 -4.51 -1.89
C PHE A 47 1.36 -5.74 -1.14
N ARG A 48 1.79 -6.77 -1.89
CA ARG A 48 2.44 -7.96 -1.32
C ARG A 48 3.73 -7.60 -0.60
N TYR A 49 4.53 -6.70 -1.15
CA TYR A 49 5.75 -6.22 -0.51
C TYR A 49 5.47 -5.51 0.82
N LEU A 50 4.54 -4.56 0.83
CA LEU A 50 4.18 -3.80 2.04
C LEU A 50 3.60 -4.71 3.13
N LYS A 51 2.74 -5.66 2.74
CA LYS A 51 2.19 -6.68 3.64
C LYS A 51 3.29 -7.57 4.21
N LYS A 52 4.21 -8.08 3.38
CA LYS A 52 5.34 -8.92 3.83
C LYS A 52 6.28 -8.19 4.78
N LYS A 53 6.47 -6.88 4.59
CA LYS A 53 7.31 -6.05 5.47
C LYS A 53 6.63 -5.64 6.78
N GLY A 54 5.32 -5.90 6.91
CA GLY A 54 4.53 -5.55 8.09
C GLY A 54 4.13 -4.08 8.16
N TYR A 55 4.11 -3.38 7.02
CA TYR A 55 3.65 -1.99 6.96
C TYR A 55 2.13 -1.87 6.92
N LEU A 56 1.46 -2.95 6.54
CA LEU A 56 0.01 -3.06 6.45
C LEU A 56 -0.48 -4.18 7.36
N GLU A 57 -1.60 -3.95 8.03
CA GLU A 57 -2.32 -4.97 8.78
C GLU A 57 -3.81 -4.95 8.43
N LYS A 58 -4.48 -6.09 8.62
CA LYS A 58 -5.95 -6.10 8.56
C LYS A 58 -6.50 -5.51 9.85
N THR A 59 -7.58 -4.74 9.75
CA THR A 59 -8.29 -4.24 10.94
C THR A 59 -8.92 -5.38 11.74
N GLU A 60 -9.33 -6.46 11.07
CA GLU A 60 -9.99 -7.62 11.68
C GLU A 60 -9.54 -8.94 11.04
N ARG A 61 -9.73 -10.06 11.76
CA ARG A 61 -9.50 -11.43 11.26
C ARG A 61 -10.61 -11.93 10.32
N ARG A 62 -11.20 -11.05 9.52
CA ARG A 62 -12.22 -11.40 8.51
C ARG A 62 -11.62 -11.38 7.11
N HIS A 63 -12.20 -12.16 6.20
CA HIS A 63 -11.71 -12.23 4.82
C HIS A 63 -11.76 -10.86 4.12
N ARG A 64 -12.87 -10.13 4.28
CA ARG A 64 -13.14 -8.80 3.70
C ARG A 64 -12.75 -7.61 4.60
N ALA A 65 -12.01 -7.86 5.69
CA ALA A 65 -11.60 -6.78 6.57
C ALA A 65 -10.75 -5.73 5.83
N PRO A 66 -10.99 -4.43 6.07
CA PRO A 66 -10.12 -3.36 5.59
C PRO A 66 -8.67 -3.57 6.04
N TYR A 67 -7.75 -2.99 5.27
CA TYR A 67 -6.36 -2.83 5.68
C TYR A 67 -6.17 -1.46 6.31
N ARG A 68 -5.30 -1.38 7.31
CA ARG A 68 -4.80 -0.13 7.88
C ARG A 68 -3.27 -0.11 7.82
N ILE A 69 -2.72 1.09 7.87
CA ILE A 69 -1.28 1.30 8.03
C ILE A 69 -0.88 0.97 9.48
N THR A 70 0.23 0.26 9.65
CA THR A 70 0.84 0.00 10.97
C THR A 70 1.72 1.17 11.39
N GLU A 71 2.12 1.23 12.66
CA GLU A 71 3.10 2.24 13.11
C GLU A 71 4.41 2.16 12.33
N LYS A 72 4.87 0.94 12.00
CA LYS A 72 6.04 0.70 11.16
C LYS A 72 5.83 1.26 9.74
N GLY A 73 4.62 1.10 9.20
CA GLY A 73 4.25 1.67 7.90
C GLY A 73 4.22 3.20 7.92
N ARG A 74 3.75 3.81 9.01
CA ARG A 74 3.76 5.27 9.20
C ARG A 74 5.18 5.83 9.25
N LYS A 75 6.05 5.24 10.07
CA LYS A 75 7.47 5.63 10.13
C LYS A 75 8.17 5.51 8.77
N PHE A 76 7.85 4.46 8.01
CA PHE A 76 8.36 4.30 6.65
C PHE A 76 7.81 5.38 5.71
N LEU A 77 6.52 5.73 5.80
CA LEU A 77 5.91 6.81 5.02
C LEU A 77 6.51 8.19 5.34
N GLU A 78 6.82 8.46 6.60
CA GLU A 78 7.47 9.72 7.02
C GLU A 78 8.91 9.83 6.50
N GLY A 79 9.59 8.70 6.27
CA GLY A 79 10.94 8.66 5.71
C GLY A 79 11.01 8.64 4.17
N LEU A 80 9.88 8.72 3.46
CA LEU A 80 9.76 8.70 2.00
C LEU A 80 9.56 10.09 1.37
#